data_AF-A0A933CR85-F1
#
_entry.id   AF-A0A933CR85-F1
#
_cell.length_a   1.000
_cell.length_b   1.000
_cell.length_c   1.000
_cell.angle_alpha   90.00
_cell.angle_beta   90.00
_cell.angle_gamma   90.00
#
_symmetry.space_group_name_H-M   'P 1'
#
loop_
_entity.id
_entity.type
_entity.pdbx_description
1 polymer ?
#
loop_
_entity_poly.entity_id
_entity_poly.type
_entity_poly.pdbx_seq_one_letter_code
_entity_poly.pdbx_strand_id
1 'polypeptide(L)' 'MDPVPKKCMLCGKLMPIVKGSICDPCQDRVRREAMGDQDHARGQAEKELKRHGVNPESGKVRK' A
#
# COMPACT_ATOMS: atom_id res chain seq x y z
N MET A 1 5.18 -12.85 -29.32
CA MET A 1 5.95 -13.11 -28.09
C MET A 1 4.99 -13.72 -27.09
N ASP A 2 4.99 -15.04 -26.99
CA ASP A 2 4.21 -15.77 -26.00
C ASP A 2 4.71 -15.42 -24.58
N PRO A 3 3.83 -15.17 -23.61
CA PRO A 3 4.25 -14.87 -22.24
C PRO A 3 4.93 -16.12 -21.66
N VAL A 4 6.25 -16.03 -21.43
CA VAL A 4 6.99 -17.08 -20.73
C VAL A 4 6.40 -17.21 -19.32
N PRO A 5 5.95 -18.41 -18.90
CA PRO A 5 5.43 -18.61 -17.56
C PRO A 5 6.52 -18.29 -16.53
N LYS A 6 6.28 -17.34 -15.63
CA LYS A 6 7.21 -17.01 -14.53
C LYS A 6 6.60 -17.43 -13.20
N LYS A 7 7.44 -17.77 -12.22
CA LYS A 7 6.99 -18.00 -10.85
C LYS A 7 6.83 -16.65 -10.12
N CYS A 8 5.81 -16.54 -9.27
CA CYS A 8 5.65 -15.42 -8.36
C CYS A 8 6.82 -15.40 -7.36
N MET A 9 7.43 -14.23 -7.16
CA MET A 9 8.56 -14.08 -6.23
C MET A 9 8.19 -14.20 -4.74
N LEU A 10 6.89 -14.12 -4.40
CA LEU A 10 6.44 -14.22 -3.01
C LEU A 10 5.92 -15.63 -2.64
N CYS A 11 5.09 -16.23 -3.49
CA CYS A 11 4.49 -17.54 -3.19
C CYS A 11 4.97 -18.69 -4.08
N GLY A 12 5.83 -18.44 -5.07
CA GLY A 12 6.39 -19.46 -5.96
C GLY A 12 5.43 -20.05 -7.00
N LYS A 13 4.14 -19.64 -7.00
CA LYS A 13 3.14 -20.13 -7.96
C LYS A 13 3.49 -19.71 -9.39
N LEU A 14 3.26 -20.62 -10.35
CA LEU A 14 3.39 -20.33 -11.77
C LEU A 14 2.33 -19.32 -12.21
N MET A 15 2.78 -18.27 -12.90
CA MET A 15 1.94 -17.21 -13.45
C MET A 15 1.92 -17.36 -14.98
N PRO A 16 0.77 -17.67 -15.58
CA PRO A 16 0.66 -17.93 -17.02
C PRO A 16 0.74 -16.65 -17.86
N ILE A 17 0.43 -15.49 -17.29
CA ILE A 17 0.43 -14.18 -17.97
C ILE A 17 1.11 -13.18 -17.03
N VAL A 18 2.29 -12.72 -17.40
CA VAL A 18 3.12 -11.86 -16.55
C VAL A 18 2.93 -10.38 -16.89
N LYS A 19 2.07 -9.69 -16.15
CA LYS A 19 2.23 -8.25 -15.90
C LYS A 19 3.02 -8.06 -14.60
N GLY A 20 4.30 -8.38 -14.62
CA GLY A 20 5.21 -8.19 -13.46
C GLY A 20 5.80 -9.48 -12.89
N SER A 21 6.35 -9.39 -11.66
CA SER A 21 7.09 -10.45 -10.95
C SER A 21 6.33 -11.10 -9.78
N ILE A 22 5.18 -10.55 -9.41
CA ILE A 22 4.35 -10.98 -8.27
C ILE A 22 2.93 -11.23 -8.80
N CYS A 23 2.25 -12.26 -8.28
CA CYS A 23 0.86 -12.55 -8.66
C CYS A 23 -0.13 -11.59 -8.00
N ASP A 24 -1.28 -11.35 -8.63
CA ASP A 24 -2.30 -10.43 -8.14
C ASP A 24 -2.68 -10.67 -6.66
N PRO A 25 -2.90 -11.92 -6.18
CA PRO A 25 -3.22 -12.14 -4.77
C PRO A 25 -2.12 -11.71 -3.80
N CYS A 26 -0.85 -11.94 -4.16
CA CYS A 26 0.28 -11.51 -3.35
C CYS A 26 0.45 -9.99 -3.42
N GLN A 27 0.22 -9.38 -4.59
CA GLN A 27 0.23 -7.94 -4.76
C GLN A 27 -0.87 -7.27 -3.93
N ASP A 28 -2.08 -7.84 -3.92
CA ASP A 28 -3.20 -7.37 -3.09
C ASP A 28 -2.91 -7.49 -1.60
N ARG A 29 -2.26 -8.58 -1.15
CA ARG A 29 -1.83 -8.72 0.24
C ARG A 29 -0.85 -7.61 0.63
N VAL A 30 0.20 -7.41 -0.15
CA VAL A 30 1.20 -6.34 0.09
C VAL A 30 0.52 -4.96 0.12
N ARG A 31 -0.43 -4.70 -0.78
CA ARG A 31 -1.20 -3.44 -0.77
C ARG A 31 -2.01 -3.28 0.51
N ARG A 32 -2.70 -4.33 0.98
CA ARG A 32 -3.48 -4.25 2.24
C ARG A 32 -2.59 -4.03 3.45
N GLU A 33 -1.44 -4.70 3.51
CA GLU A 33 -0.47 -4.52 4.59
C GLU A 33 0.09 -3.09 4.58
N ALA A 34 0.55 -2.59 3.42
CA ALA A 34 1.02 -1.22 3.28
C ALA A 34 -0.07 -0.17 3.59
N MET A 35 -1.32 -0.40 3.19
CA MET A 35 -2.45 0.48 3.53
C MET A 35 -2.80 0.44 5.03
N GLY A 36 -2.70 -0.73 5.67
CA GLY A 36 -2.88 -0.87 7.11
C GLY A 36 -1.80 -0.13 7.90
N ASP A 37 -0.54 -0.24 7.47
CA ASP A 37 0.56 0.52 8.04
C ASP A 37 0.36 2.04 7.84
N GLN A 38 -0.15 2.46 6.69
CA GLN A 38 -0.51 3.87 6.44
C GLN A 38 -1.61 4.36 7.38
N ASP A 39 -2.65 3.56 7.62
CA ASP A 39 -3.75 3.91 8.52
C ASP A 39 -3.26 4.06 9.97
N HIS A 40 -2.43 3.13 10.42
CA HIS A 40 -1.80 3.18 11.73
C HIS A 40 -0.88 4.41 11.87
N ALA A 41 -0.04 4.68 10.88
CA ALA A 41 0.83 5.86 10.86
C ALA A 41 0.03 7.16 10.88
N ARG A 42 -1.09 7.23 10.14
CA ARG A 42 -2.00 8.38 10.16
C ARG A 42 -2.59 8.60 11.56
N GLY A 43 -3.10 7.54 12.20
CA GLY A 43 -3.66 7.64 13.55
C GLY A 43 -2.63 8.10 14.60
N GLN A 44 -1.38 7.64 14.50
CA GLN A 44 -0.31 8.14 15.37
C GLN A 44 0.02 9.62 15.09
N ALA A 45 0.12 10.00 13.81
CA ALA A 45 0.37 11.39 13.42
C ALA A 45 -0.74 12.33 13.91
N GLU A 46 -2.02 11.94 13.77
CA GLU A 46 -3.16 12.72 14.28
C GLU A 46 -3.12 12.86 15.80
N LYS A 47 -2.74 11.80 16.52
CA LYS A 47 -2.59 11.83 17.99
C LYS A 47 -1.48 12.80 18.42
N GLU A 48 -0.36 12.81 17.71
CA GLU A 48 0.74 13.74 17.98
C GLU A 48 0.37 15.18 17.60
N LEU A 49 -0.27 15.42 16.45
CA LEU A 49 -0.78 16.75 16.09
C LEU A 49 -1.74 17.31 17.14
N LYS A 50 -2.67 16.47 17.63
CA LYS A 50 -3.59 16.83 18.71
C LYS A 50 -2.86 17.16 20.02
N ARG A 51 -1.78 16.45 20.36
CA ARG A 51 -0.92 16.76 21.53
C ARG A 51 -0.23 18.10 21.39
N HIS A 52 0.20 18.46 20.19
CA HIS A 52 0.80 19.75 19.88
C HIS A 52 -0.25 20.87 19.68
N GLY A 53 -1.54 20.60 19.87
CA GLY A 53 -2.62 21.57 19.69
C GLY A 53 -2.86 21.97 18.23
N VAL A 54 -2.30 21.22 17.27
CA VAL A 54 -2.44 21.47 15.84
C VAL A 54 -3.68 20.74 15.33
N ASN A 55 -4.64 21.48 14.78
CA ASN A 55 -5.77 20.90 14.07
C ASN A 55 -5.43 20.72 12.57
N PRO A 56 -5.27 19.49 12.06
CA PRO A 56 -4.93 19.25 10.65
C PRO A 56 -5.99 19.74 9.65
N GLU A 57 -7.23 20.03 10.07
CA GLU A 57 -8.27 20.58 9.19
C GLU A 57 -8.08 22.07 8.82
N SER A 58 -7.11 22.75 9.43
CA SER A 58 -6.84 24.18 9.19
C SER A 58 -6.18 24.49 7.84
N GLY A 59 -5.81 23.46 7.08
CA GLY A 59 -5.14 23.56 5.78
C GLY A 59 -6.06 23.75 4.57
N LYS A 60 -7.31 24.22 4.73
CA LYS A 60 -8.07 24.73 3.59
C LYS A 60 -7.35 25.99 3.09
N VAL A 61 -6.58 25.83 2.01
CA VAL A 61 -6.11 26.91 1.14
C VAL A 61 -7.30 27.85 0.92
N ARG A 62 -7.26 29.02 1.56
CA ARG A 62 -8.15 30.13 1.24
C ARG A 62 -7.76 30.55 -0.17
N LYS A 63 -8.66 30.33 -1.12
CA LYS A 63 -8.61 30.94 -2.44
C LYS A 63 -9.40 32.23 -2.43
#